data_AF-A0A847XWD6-F1
#
_entry.id   AF-A0A847XWD6-F1
#
_cell.length_a   1.000
_cell.length_b   1.000
_cell.length_c   1.000
_cell.angle_alpha   90.00
_cell.angle_beta   90.00
_cell.angle_gamma   90.00
#
_symmetry.space_group_name_H-M   'P 1'
#
loop_
_entity.id
_entity.type
_entity.pdbx_description
1 polymer ?
#
loop_
_entity_poly.entity_id
_entity_poly.type
_entity_poly.pdbx_seq_one_letter_code
_entity_poly.pdbx_strand_id
1 'polypeptide(L)'
;MDSTNHPMDERTHAYILEKLSGAVPEDDIIFELCQQTDIDWETAGSLVRQVKEEHVGEIQARQMPLKGALALVFLIFGVLLTVAPVVYLLSILGVLQLVFNLLTGGATIDPQTVLALMRNRCALLQWYELPSALFCILLGPTVIAVNIRAMRDTWRELFFHL
;
A
#
# COMPACT_ATOMS: atom_id res chain seq x y z
N MET A 1 7.27 38.17 -39.70
CA MET A 1 8.49 37.49 -40.16
C MET A 1 9.41 37.46 -38.96
N ASP A 2 9.14 36.60 -37.98
CA ASP A 2 9.26 35.13 -37.98
C ASP A 2 10.70 34.70 -37.66
N SER A 3 10.78 33.72 -36.76
CA SER A 3 11.93 32.95 -36.30
C SER A 3 12.80 33.50 -35.17
N THR A 4 12.25 33.53 -33.95
CA THR A 4 12.99 33.08 -32.75
C THR A 4 12.08 32.22 -31.86
N ASN A 5 11.34 31.28 -32.45
CA ASN A 5 10.89 30.08 -31.72
C ASN A 5 12.15 29.23 -31.57
N HIS A 6 12.90 29.46 -30.50
CA HIS A 6 14.07 28.65 -30.20
C HIS A 6 13.57 27.20 -30.02
N PRO A 7 14.15 26.20 -30.71
CA PRO A 7 13.91 24.78 -30.47
C PRO A 7 14.56 24.37 -29.14
N MET A 8 14.13 25.04 -28.07
CA MET A 8 14.49 24.77 -26.70
C MET A 8 13.27 24.07 -26.08
N ASP A 9 13.11 22.76 -26.18
CA ASP A 9 13.69 21.72 -27.03
C ASP A 9 12.68 20.58 -26.83
N GLU A 10 12.04 20.12 -27.89
CA GLU A 10 11.05 19.04 -27.82
C GLU A 10 11.61 17.81 -27.07
N ARG A 11 12.95 17.63 -27.08
CA ARG A 11 13.66 16.62 -26.29
C ARG A 11 13.72 16.93 -24.80
N THR A 12 13.90 18.20 -24.41
CA THR A 12 13.86 18.62 -23.00
C THR A 12 12.46 18.45 -22.44
N HIS A 13 11.43 18.78 -23.23
CA HIS A 13 10.03 18.56 -22.86
C HIS A 13 9.71 17.06 -22.70
N ALA A 14 10.15 16.23 -23.66
CA ALA A 14 10.00 14.79 -23.61
C ALA A 14 10.75 14.16 -22.43
N TYR A 15 11.95 14.66 -22.12
CA TYR A 15 12.74 14.21 -20.96
C TYR A 15 12.03 14.48 -19.64
N ILE A 16 11.52 15.71 -19.46
CA ILE A 16 10.76 16.10 -18.27
C ILE A 16 9.51 15.22 -18.14
N LEU A 17 8.77 15.05 -19.24
CA LEU A 17 7.57 14.21 -19.26
C LEU A 17 7.87 12.76 -18.90
N GLU A 18 8.94 12.18 -19.45
CA GLU A 18 9.37 10.82 -19.15
C GLU A 18 9.70 10.66 -17.67
N LYS A 19 10.52 11.56 -17.11
CA LYS A 19 10.91 11.54 -15.69
C LYS A 19 9.72 11.73 -14.74
N LEU A 20 8.84 12.69 -15.04
CA LEU A 20 7.60 12.89 -14.30
C LEU A 20 6.68 11.67 -14.37
N SER A 21 6.55 11.04 -15.55
CA SER A 21 5.75 9.81 -15.70
C SER A 21 6.33 8.62 -14.91
N GLY A 22 7.66 8.60 -14.71
CA GLY A 22 8.39 7.63 -13.89
C GLY A 22 8.33 7.89 -12.38
N ALA A 23 7.60 8.90 -11.92
CA ALA A 23 7.48 9.30 -10.51
C ALA A 23 8.81 9.73 -9.85
N VAL A 24 9.75 10.28 -10.63
CA VAL A 24 10.98 10.90 -10.11
C VAL A 24 10.63 12.22 -9.40
N PRO A 25 11.26 12.56 -8.25
CA PRO A 25 11.03 13.82 -7.57
C PRO A 25 11.31 15.04 -8.45
N GLU A 26 10.48 16.07 -8.35
CA GLU A 26 10.63 17.30 -9.15
C GLU A 26 11.99 17.97 -8.94
N ASP A 27 12.49 18.02 -7.70
CA ASP A 27 13.78 18.63 -7.36
C ASP A 27 14.97 17.93 -8.05
N ASP A 28 14.90 16.61 -8.22
CA ASP A 28 15.94 15.84 -8.91
C ASP A 28 15.90 16.12 -10.42
N ILE A 29 14.71 16.29 -11.00
CA ILE A 29 14.52 16.65 -12.41
C ILE A 29 15.07 18.05 -12.67
N ILE A 30 14.78 19.01 -11.78
CA ILE A 30 15.27 20.39 -11.86
C ILE A 30 16.80 20.40 -11.76
N PHE A 31 17.37 19.63 -10.84
CA PHE A 31 18.83 19.53 -10.70
C PHE A 31 19.49 18.95 -11.97
N GLU A 32 18.97 17.86 -12.52
CA GLU A 32 19.47 17.26 -13.76
C GLU A 32 19.37 18.24 -14.95
N LEU A 33 18.26 18.99 -15.04
CA LEU A 33 18.07 20.05 -16.04
C LEU A 33 19.12 21.14 -15.94
N CYS A 34 19.32 21.69 -14.74
CA CYS A 34 20.34 22.71 -14.48
C CYS A 34 21.74 22.21 -14.88
N GLN A 35 22.03 20.93 -14.60
CA GLN A 35 23.33 20.35 -14.92
C GLN A 35 23.54 20.13 -16.43
N GLN A 36 22.49 19.78 -17.17
CA GLN A 36 22.59 19.44 -18.60
C GLN A 36 22.45 20.64 -19.53
N THR A 37 21.69 21.66 -19.13
CA THR A 37 21.27 22.76 -20.02
C THR A 37 21.78 24.14 -19.59
N ASP A 38 22.55 24.22 -18.50
CA ASP A 38 23.14 25.47 -17.96
C ASP A 38 22.08 26.57 -17.69
N ILE A 39 20.86 26.15 -17.40
CA ILE A 39 19.75 27.04 -17.01
C ILE A 39 19.69 27.17 -15.48
N ASP A 40 19.21 28.32 -15.01
CA ASP A 40 19.05 28.54 -13.58
C ASP A 40 17.92 27.67 -12.98
N TRP A 41 17.98 27.50 -11.66
CA TRP A 41 17.03 26.68 -10.91
C TRP A 41 15.59 27.17 -11.04
N GLU A 42 15.40 28.50 -11.11
CA GLU A 42 14.08 29.12 -11.14
C GLU A 42 13.39 28.90 -12.50
N THR A 43 14.15 29.01 -13.58
CA THR A 43 13.76 28.74 -14.96
C THR A 43 13.49 27.25 -15.14
N ALA A 44 14.39 26.37 -14.68
CA ALA A 44 14.18 24.92 -14.71
C ALA A 44 12.93 24.49 -13.92
N GLY A 45 12.71 25.07 -12.74
CA GLY A 45 11.51 24.84 -11.94
C GLY A 45 10.24 25.30 -12.64
N SER A 46 10.28 26.45 -13.31
CA SER A 46 9.14 26.96 -14.10
C SER A 46 8.79 26.04 -15.27
N LEU A 47 9.80 25.50 -15.96
CA LEU A 47 9.66 24.55 -17.06
C LEU A 47 9.05 23.23 -16.60
N VAL A 48 9.60 22.62 -15.53
CA VAL A 48 9.06 21.37 -14.97
C VAL A 48 7.60 21.55 -14.55
N ARG A 49 7.28 22.68 -13.92
CA ARG A 49 5.91 22.99 -13.52
C ARG A 49 4.96 23.18 -14.71
N GLN A 50 5.42 23.85 -15.76
CA GLN A 50 4.65 24.03 -16.99
C GLN A 50 4.34 22.68 -17.66
N VAL A 51 5.35 21.82 -17.84
CA VAL A 51 5.16 20.48 -18.43
C VAL A 51 4.20 19.64 -17.59
N LYS A 52 4.34 19.71 -16.26
CA LYS A 52 3.49 19.00 -15.30
C LYS A 52 2.03 19.46 -15.38
N GLU A 53 1.78 20.77 -15.45
CA GLU A 53 0.43 21.32 -15.56
C GLU A 53 -0.21 20.98 -16.91
N GLU A 54 0.58 21.00 -18.00
CA GLU A 54 0.10 20.69 -19.35
C GLU A 54 -0.19 19.20 -19.56
N HIS A 55 0.64 18.31 -19.01
CA HIS A 55 0.55 16.86 -19.21
C HIS A 55 0.07 16.10 -17.95
N VAL A 56 -0.61 16.79 -17.03
CA VAL A 56 -1.02 16.21 -15.73
C VAL A 56 -1.86 14.93 -15.93
N GLY A 57 -2.69 14.89 -16.97
CA GLY A 57 -3.53 13.75 -17.32
C GLY A 57 -2.73 12.53 -17.79
N GLU A 58 -1.73 12.70 -18.66
CA GLU A 58 -0.88 11.60 -19.12
C GLU A 58 0.04 11.06 -18.02
N ILE A 59 0.59 11.95 -17.19
CA ILE A 59 1.45 11.57 -16.05
C ILE A 59 0.63 10.75 -15.06
N GLN A 60 -0.58 11.21 -14.71
CA GLN A 60 -1.46 10.46 -13.83
C GLN A 60 -1.83 9.10 -14.43
N ALA A 61 -2.21 9.04 -15.71
CA ALA A 61 -2.58 7.79 -16.38
C ALA A 61 -1.45 6.75 -16.36
N ARG A 62 -0.19 7.17 -16.51
CA ARG A 62 0.97 6.26 -16.47
C ARG A 62 1.36 5.80 -15.06
N GLN A 63 1.12 6.61 -14.04
CA GLN A 63 1.39 6.25 -12.64
C GLN A 63 0.25 5.46 -11.96
N MET A 64 -0.97 5.49 -12.51
CA MET A 64 -2.14 4.75 -12.02
C MET A 64 -1.91 3.24 -11.82
N PRO A 65 -1.32 2.47 -12.75
CA PRO A 65 -1.15 1.02 -12.57
C PRO A 65 -0.27 0.67 -11.36
N LEU A 66 0.77 1.45 -11.08
CA LEU A 66 1.63 1.25 -9.93
C LEU A 66 0.87 1.54 -8.61
N LYS A 67 0.11 2.63 -8.57
CA LYS A 67 -0.74 2.98 -7.41
C LYS A 67 -1.83 1.93 -7.17
N GLY A 68 -2.42 1.40 -8.23
CA GLY A 68 -3.41 0.32 -8.17
C GLY A 68 -2.82 -0.99 -7.63
N ALA A 69 -1.62 -1.38 -8.10
CA ALA A 69 -0.92 -2.56 -7.59
C ALA A 69 -0.56 -2.40 -6.10
N LEU A 70 -0.08 -1.22 -5.70
CA LEU A 70 0.24 -0.92 -4.30
C LEU A 70 -1.01 -0.97 -3.41
N ALA A 71 -2.14 -0.41 -3.87
CA ALA A 71 -3.41 -0.48 -3.17
C ALA A 71 -3.90 -1.92 -2.98
N LEU A 72 -3.76 -2.78 -4.01
CA LEU A 72 -4.09 -4.20 -3.92
C LEU A 72 -3.26 -4.91 -2.85
N VAL A 73 -1.94 -4.65 -2.80
CA VAL A 73 -1.05 -5.21 -1.78
C VAL A 73 -1.48 -4.78 -0.38
N PHE A 74 -1.77 -3.50 -0.17
CA PHE A 74 -2.25 -3.01 1.12
C PHE A 74 -3.60 -3.59 1.53
N LEU A 75 -4.49 -3.83 0.56
CA LEU A 75 -5.76 -4.50 0.82
C LEU A 75 -5.55 -5.95 1.29
N ILE A 76 -4.68 -6.71 0.62
CA ILE A 76 -4.33 -8.09 1.03
C ILE A 76 -3.71 -8.08 2.43
N PHE A 77 -2.79 -7.16 2.71
CA PHE A 77 -2.19 -7.01 4.04
C PHE A 77 -3.24 -6.68 5.12
N GLY A 78 -4.18 -5.78 4.84
CA GLY A 78 -5.27 -5.45 5.76
C GLY A 78 -6.15 -6.67 6.07
N VAL A 79 -6.50 -7.46 5.06
CA VAL A 79 -7.26 -8.71 5.23
C VAL A 79 -6.48 -9.70 6.09
N LEU A 80 -5.19 -9.90 5.80
CA LEU A 80 -4.34 -10.82 6.55
C LEU A 80 -4.21 -10.41 8.02
N LEU A 81 -4.02 -9.11 8.28
CA LEU A 81 -3.96 -8.52 9.62
C LEU A 81 -5.27 -8.63 10.39
N THR A 82 -6.40 -8.81 9.72
CA THR A 82 -7.70 -8.99 10.35
C THR A 82 -8.02 -10.46 10.57
N VAL A 83 -7.83 -11.30 9.55
CA VAL A 83 -8.22 -12.72 9.57
C VAL A 83 -7.28 -13.55 10.46
N ALA A 84 -5.97 -13.34 10.36
CA ALA A 84 -4.99 -14.11 11.14
C ALA A 84 -5.23 -14.04 12.66
N PRO A 85 -5.40 -12.86 13.28
CA PRO A 85 -5.67 -12.79 14.72
C PRO A 85 -7.06 -13.31 15.11
N VAL A 86 -8.07 -13.26 14.23
CA VAL A 86 -9.38 -13.89 14.48
C VAL A 86 -9.26 -15.41 14.55
N VAL A 87 -8.58 -16.02 13.57
CA VAL A 87 -8.31 -17.47 13.57
C VAL A 87 -7.50 -17.88 14.81
N TYR A 88 -6.54 -17.04 15.20
CA TYR A 88 -5.77 -17.23 16.42
C TYR A 88 -6.65 -17.22 17.68
N LEU A 89 -7.54 -16.24 17.84
CA LEU A 89 -8.47 -16.18 18.98
C LEU A 89 -9.39 -17.41 19.06
N LEU A 90 -9.92 -17.86 17.91
CA LEU A 90 -10.73 -19.08 17.85
C LEU A 90 -9.94 -20.32 18.27
N SER A 91 -8.66 -20.40 17.90
CA SER A 91 -7.77 -21.50 18.28
C SER A 91 -7.52 -21.52 19.80
N ILE A 92 -7.31 -20.36 20.43
CA ILE A 92 -7.18 -20.24 21.89
C ILE A 92 -8.48 -20.68 22.57
N LEU A 93 -9.62 -20.21 22.07
CA LEU A 93 -10.93 -20.53 22.66
C LEU A 93 -11.21 -22.03 22.62
N GLY A 94 -10.86 -22.70 21.52
CA GLY A 94 -10.98 -24.15 21.39
C GLY A 94 -10.08 -24.92 22.37
N VAL A 95 -8.83 -24.46 22.58
CA VAL A 95 -7.94 -25.06 23.58
C VAL A 95 -8.49 -24.84 25.00
N LEU A 96 -9.02 -23.66 25.30
CA LEU A 96 -9.60 -23.35 26.60
C LEU A 96 -10.83 -24.22 26.91
N GLN A 97 -11.73 -24.38 25.94
CA GLN A 97 -12.89 -25.27 26.06
C GLN A 97 -12.47 -26.72 26.31
N LEU A 98 -11.45 -27.19 25.61
CA LEU A 98 -10.92 -28.54 25.74
C LEU A 98 -10.31 -28.77 27.12
N VAL A 99 -9.49 -27.83 27.61
CA VAL A 99 -8.93 -27.87 28.98
C VAL A 99 -10.04 -27.86 30.02
N PHE A 100 -11.08 -27.03 29.84
CA PHE A 100 -12.22 -26.97 30.74
C PHE A 100 -13.00 -28.29 30.78
N ASN A 101 -13.27 -28.91 29.62
CA ASN A 101 -13.96 -30.20 29.53
C ASN A 101 -13.16 -31.36 30.16
N LEU A 102 -11.83 -31.27 30.09
CA LEU A 102 -10.91 -32.24 30.68
C LEU A 102 -10.83 -32.08 32.22
N LEU A 103 -10.80 -30.84 32.72
CA LEU A 103 -10.81 -30.52 34.15
C LEU A 103 -12.14 -30.84 34.83
N THR A 104 -13.26 -30.70 34.11
CA THR A 104 -14.61 -31.01 34.61
C THR A 104 -14.98 -32.49 34.49
N GLY A 105 -14.03 -33.34 34.07
CA GLY A 105 -14.13 -34.81 34.14
C GLY A 105 -15.01 -35.46 33.07
N GLY A 106 -15.45 -34.73 32.05
CA GLY A 106 -16.42 -35.21 31.06
C GLY A 106 -15.86 -35.86 29.80
N ALA A 107 -14.55 -35.77 29.51
CA ALA A 107 -14.01 -36.13 28.20
C ALA A 107 -13.05 -37.34 28.24
N THR A 108 -13.37 -38.39 27.47
CA THR A 108 -12.40 -39.40 27.05
C THR A 108 -11.46 -38.77 26.02
N ILE A 109 -10.16 -38.71 26.32
CA ILE A 109 -9.18 -38.02 25.49
C ILE A 109 -8.88 -38.87 24.26
N ASP A 110 -9.38 -38.46 23.10
CA ASP A 110 -9.01 -39.04 21.80
C ASP A 110 -7.56 -38.64 21.46
N PRO A 111 -6.69 -39.57 20.98
CA PRO A 111 -5.34 -39.24 20.52
C PRO A 111 -5.28 -38.10 19.48
N GLN A 112 -6.31 -37.89 18.66
CA GLN A 112 -6.36 -36.73 17.74
C GLN A 112 -6.40 -35.39 18.50
N THR A 113 -7.06 -35.36 19.66
CA THR A 113 -7.17 -34.20 20.54
C THR A 113 -5.84 -33.85 21.19
N VAL A 114 -5.02 -34.86 21.52
CA VAL A 114 -3.65 -34.67 22.03
C VAL A 114 -2.73 -34.09 20.96
N LEU A 115 -2.88 -34.53 19.71
CA LEU A 115 -2.12 -34.01 18.57
C LEU A 115 -2.46 -32.54 18.30
N ALA A 116 -3.75 -32.17 18.41
CA ALA A 116 -4.21 -30.79 18.29
C ALA A 116 -3.66 -29.89 19.42
N LEU A 117 -3.64 -30.40 20.65
CA LEU A 117 -3.02 -29.73 21.80
C LEU A 117 -1.51 -29.55 21.63
N MET A 118 -0.79 -30.57 21.14
CA MET A 118 0.66 -30.49 20.85
C MET A 118 0.97 -29.47 19.75
N ARG A 119 0.18 -29.44 18.67
CA ARG A 119 0.29 -28.44 17.61
C ARG A 119 0.06 -27.02 18.13
N ASN A 120 -0.86 -26.86 19.08
CA ASN A 120 -1.17 -25.58 19.74
C ASN A 120 -0.33 -25.29 20.99
N ARG A 121 0.59 -26.16 21.45
CA ARG A 121 1.49 -25.84 22.57
C ARG A 121 2.51 -24.75 22.20
N CYS A 122 2.77 -24.52 20.91
CA CYS A 122 3.44 -23.30 20.45
C CYS A 122 2.60 -22.03 20.68
N ALA A 123 1.27 -22.13 20.80
CA ALA A 123 0.36 -20.99 21.02
C ALA A 123 0.27 -20.55 22.50
N LEU A 124 0.60 -21.42 23.46
CA LEU A 124 0.67 -21.04 24.88
C LEU A 124 1.82 -20.07 25.19
N LEU A 125 2.92 -20.13 24.43
CA LEU A 125 3.99 -19.13 24.45
C LEU A 125 3.56 -17.80 23.81
N GLN A 126 2.49 -17.78 23.02
CA GLN A 126 1.94 -16.59 22.35
C GLN A 126 0.88 -15.84 23.19
N TRP A 127 0.61 -16.26 24.43
CA TRP A 127 -0.33 -15.55 25.33
C TRP A 127 0.11 -14.09 25.59
N TYR A 128 1.40 -13.79 25.45
CA TYR A 128 1.96 -12.44 25.54
C TYR A 128 1.61 -11.56 24.32
N GLU A 129 1.17 -12.15 23.21
CA GLU A 129 0.77 -11.46 21.97
C GLU A 129 -0.74 -11.24 21.84
N LEU A 130 -1.53 -11.58 22.87
CA LEU A 130 -2.97 -11.31 22.88
C LEU A 130 -3.31 -9.81 22.74
N PRO A 131 -2.58 -8.88 23.39
CA PRO A 131 -2.77 -7.44 23.20
C PRO A 131 -2.48 -7.00 21.75
N SER A 132 -1.44 -7.54 21.11
CA SER A 132 -1.10 -7.20 19.72
C SER A 132 -2.11 -7.79 18.73
N ALA A 133 -2.63 -9.00 18.98
CA ALA A 133 -3.70 -9.59 18.18
C ALA A 133 -5.00 -8.76 18.25
N LEU A 134 -5.42 -8.33 19.45
CA LEU A 134 -6.59 -7.46 19.61
C LEU A 134 -6.37 -6.09 18.94
N PHE A 135 -5.17 -5.52 19.06
CA PHE A 135 -4.81 -4.28 18.40
C PHE A 135 -4.86 -4.41 16.87
N CYS A 136 -4.35 -5.51 16.31
CA CYS A 136 -4.44 -5.81 14.87
C CYS A 136 -5.89 -6.01 14.40
N ILE A 137 -6.75 -6.64 15.20
CA ILE A 137 -8.20 -6.79 14.87
C ILE A 137 -8.92 -5.44 14.87
N LEU A 138 -8.53 -4.52 15.75
CA LEU A 138 -9.13 -3.18 15.81
C LEU A 138 -8.58 -2.25 14.71
N LEU A 139 -7.29 -2.36 14.39
CA LEU A 139 -6.64 -1.54 13.36
C LEU A 139 -6.85 -2.07 11.94
N GLY A 140 -6.96 -3.38 11.74
CA GLY A 140 -7.16 -4.00 10.43
C GLY A 140 -8.35 -3.39 9.66
N PRO A 141 -9.54 -3.31 10.26
CA PRO A 141 -10.71 -2.69 9.63
C PRO A 141 -10.53 -1.20 9.31
N THR A 142 -9.81 -0.44 10.14
CA THR A 142 -9.54 0.98 9.88
C THR A 142 -8.56 1.15 8.73
N VAL A 143 -7.50 0.35 8.67
CA VAL A 143 -6.57 0.31 7.53
C VAL A 143 -7.30 -0.10 6.25
N ILE A 144 -8.15 -1.13 6.29
CA ILE A 144 -8.96 -1.55 5.14
C ILE A 144 -9.89 -0.41 4.71
N ALA A 145 -10.60 0.24 5.65
CA ALA A 145 -11.54 1.30 5.33
C ALA A 145 -10.85 2.51 4.68
N VAL A 146 -9.67 2.91 5.18
CA VAL A 146 -8.87 4.00 4.58
C VAL A 146 -8.41 3.62 3.17
N ASN A 147 -7.91 2.40 2.97
CA ASN A 147 -7.46 1.93 1.66
C ASN A 147 -8.61 1.80 0.65
N ILE A 148 -9.77 1.29 1.07
CA ILE A 148 -10.98 1.23 0.21
C ILE A 148 -11.43 2.64 -0.17
N ARG A 149 -11.38 3.59 0.77
CA ARG A 149 -11.78 4.98 0.48
C ARG A 149 -10.84 5.62 -0.53
N ALA A 150 -9.53 5.49 -0.33
CA ALA A 150 -8.51 5.96 -1.27
C ALA A 150 -8.67 5.31 -2.65
N MET A 151 -8.85 3.98 -2.70
CA MET A 151 -9.04 3.24 -3.94
C MET A 151 -10.32 3.67 -4.66
N ARG A 152 -11.44 3.84 -3.95
CA ARG A 152 -12.70 4.32 -4.53
C ARG A 152 -12.54 5.72 -5.12
N ASP A 153 -11.84 6.61 -4.43
CA ASP A 153 -11.66 7.99 -4.89
C ASP A 153 -10.75 8.00 -6.16
N THR A 154 -9.68 7.19 -6.18
CA THR A 154 -8.86 6.98 -7.39
C THR A 154 -9.65 6.34 -8.55
N TRP A 155 -10.51 5.36 -8.27
CA TRP A 155 -11.34 4.71 -9.29
C TRP A 155 -12.43 5.65 -9.83
N ARG A 156 -12.95 6.55 -8.99
CA ARG A 156 -13.93 7.56 -9.41
C ARG A 156 -13.29 8.56 -10.37
N GLU A 157 -12.08 9.03 -10.08
CA GLU A 157 -11.32 9.87 -11.01
C GLU A 157 -11.05 9.13 -12.33
N LEU A 158 -10.77 7.83 -12.28
CA LEU A 158 -10.47 7.00 -13.45
C LEU A 158 -11.67 6.74 -14.37
N PHE A 159 -12.88 6.53 -13.81
CA PHE A 159 -14.07 6.19 -14.58
C PHE A 159 -15.00 7.37 -14.91
N PHE A 160 -14.86 8.52 -14.24
CA PHE A 160 -15.71 9.69 -14.50
C PHE A 160 -15.01 10.81 -15.31
N HIS A 161 -13.72 10.65 -15.64
CA HIS A 161 -12.98 11.54 -16.56
C HIS A 161 -12.60 10.89 -17.91
N LEU A 162 -13.14 9.69 -18.19
CA LEU A 162 -13.20 9.05 -19.52
C LEU A 162 -14.62 9.23 -20.08
#